data_AF-A0A1V0N3K2-F1
#
_entry.id   AF-A0A1V0N3K2-F1
#
_cell.length_a   1.000
_cell.length_b   1.000
_cell.length_c   1.000
_cell.angle_alpha   90.00
_cell.angle_beta   90.00
_cell.angle_gamma   90.00
#
_symmetry.space_group_name_H-M   'P 1'
#
loop_
_entity.id
_entity.type
_entity.pdbx_description
1 polymer ?
#
loop_
_entity_poly.entity_id
_entity_poly.type
_entity_poly.pdbx_seq_one_letter_code
_entity_poly.pdbx_strand_id
1 'polypeptide(L)' 'MEELLCNIEFEKDEKGFSARLRTDMGGLREYNGMTLEEVLNEVILELQEEFSP' A
#
# COMPACT_ATOMS: atom_id res chain seq x y z
N MET A 1 4.87 23.95 -4.15
CA MET A 1 4.49 22.90 -5.10
C MET A 1 4.29 21.67 -4.26
N GLU A 2 3.08 21.13 -4.20
CA GLU A 2 2.84 19.86 -3.48
C GLU A 2 3.29 18.74 -4.40
N GLU A 3 4.13 17.85 -3.87
CA GLU A 3 4.62 16.68 -4.60
C GLU A 3 3.84 15.46 -4.12
N LEU A 4 3.35 14.68 -5.07
CA LEU A 4 2.65 13.44 -4.78
C LEU A 4 3.69 12.36 -4.45
N LEU A 5 3.82 12.00 -3.18
CA LEU A 5 4.78 10.97 -2.75
C LEU A 5 4.34 9.55 -3.12
N CYS A 6 3.05 9.26 -2.97
CA CYS A 6 2.48 7.97 -3.31
C CYS A 6 0.95 8.04 -3.48
N ASN A 7 0.41 7.02 -4.15
CA ASN A 7 -1.01 6.70 -4.15
C ASN A 7 -1.23 5.33 -3.51
N ILE A 8 -2.26 5.22 -2.69
CA ILE A 8 -2.64 3.97 -2.04
C ILE A 8 -4.13 3.79 -2.21
N GLU A 9 -4.53 2.63 -2.70
CA GLU A 9 -5.93 2.27 -2.88
C GLU A 9 -6.20 0.97 -2.14
N PHE A 10 -7.25 0.93 -1.31
CA PHE A 10 -7.70 -0.28 -0.63
C PHE A 10 -9.05 -0.71 -1.21
N GLU A 11 -9.19 -2.00 -1.47
CA GLU A 11 -10.39 -2.61 -2.04
C GLU A 11 -10.80 -3.82 -1.19
N LYS A 12 -12.11 -4.01 -0.99
CA LYS A 12 -12.68 -5.18 -0.35
C LYS A 12 -13.59 -5.90 -1.33
N ASP A 13 -13.38 -7.20 -1.50
CA ASP A 13 -14.20 -8.06 -2.36
C ASP A 13 -14.60 -9.37 -1.63
N GLU A 14 -15.14 -10.34 -2.38
CA GLU A 14 -15.51 -11.66 -1.85
C GLU A 14 -14.31 -12.51 -1.41
N LYS A 15 -13.09 -12.16 -1.85
CA LYS A 15 -11.85 -12.88 -1.58
C LYS A 15 -11.04 -12.27 -0.43
N GLY A 16 -11.43 -11.09 0.05
CA GLY A 16 -10.82 -10.44 1.20
C GLY A 16 -10.58 -8.95 0.95
N PHE A 17 -9.40 -8.50 1.33
CA PHE A 17 -8.92 -7.13 1.15
C PHE A 17 -7.71 -7.14 0.24
N SER A 18 -7.60 -6.13 -0.61
CA SER A 18 -6.40 -5.85 -1.39
C SER A 18 -6.00 -4.38 -1.26
N ALA A 19 -4.72 -4.10 -1.42
CA ALA A 19 -4.20 -2.75 -1.54
C ALA A 19 -3.26 -2.61 -2.72
N ARG A 20 -3.37 -1.49 -3.44
CA ARG A 20 -2.48 -1.08 -4.53
C ARG A 20 -1.68 0.13 -4.08
N LEU A 21 -0.38 -0.03 -3.90
CA LEU A 21 0.56 1.06 -3.57
C LEU A 21 1.34 1.43 -4.83
N ARG A 22 1.29 2.71 -5.20
CA ARG A 22 2.09 3.29 -6.28
C ARG A 22 2.96 4.39 -5.72
N THR A 23 4.27 4.19 -5.78
CA THR A 23 5.26 5.23 -5.46
C THR A 23 6.10 5.54 -6.69
N ASP A 24 6.73 6.70 -6.70
CA ASP A 24 7.56 7.13 -7.84
C ASP A 24 8.83 6.29 -7.98
N MET A 25 9.35 5.71 -6.89
CA MET A 25 10.55 4.88 -6.90
C MET A 25 10.28 3.38 -7.01
N GLY A 26 9.13 2.89 -6.49
CA GLY A 26 8.84 1.46 -6.32
C GLY A 26 7.90 0.84 -7.35
N GLY A 27 7.28 1.62 -8.24
CA GLY A 27 6.29 1.11 -9.18
C GLY A 27 4.97 0.72 -8.49
N LEU A 28 4.20 -0.21 -9.09
CA LEU A 28 2.95 -0.71 -8.53
C LEU A 28 3.20 -1.99 -7.71
N ARG A 29 2.85 -1.95 -6.42
CA ARG A 29 2.86 -3.11 -5.51
C ARG A 29 1.42 -3.44 -5.09
N GLU A 30 1.13 -4.73 -4.98
CA GLU A 30 -0.19 -5.23 -4.56
C GLU A 30 -0.08 -6.14 -3.33
N TYR A 31 -0.90 -5.87 -2.33
CA TYR A 31 -0.98 -6.63 -1.08
C TYR A 31 -2.38 -7.22 -0.95
N ASN A 32 -2.49 -8.46 -0.48
CA ASN A 32 -3.77 -9.15 -0.31
C ASN A 32 -3.84 -9.78 1.08
N GLY A 33 -5.01 -9.78 1.70
CA GLY A 33 -5.21 -10.32 3.04
C GLY A 33 -6.68 -10.66 3.30
N MET A 34 -6.94 -11.46 4.33
CA MET A 34 -8.30 -11.80 4.74
C MET A 34 -8.92 -10.71 5.60
N THR A 35 -8.08 -9.88 6.23
CA THR A 35 -8.47 -8.73 7.04
C THR A 35 -7.82 -7.46 6.54
N LEU A 36 -8.47 -6.31 6.80
CA LEU A 36 -7.88 -5.00 6.49
C LEU A 36 -6.57 -4.77 7.24
N GLU A 37 -6.44 -5.30 8.45
CA GLU A 37 -5.30 -5.10 9.34
C GLU A 37 -4.03 -5.78 8.81
N GLU A 38 -4.16 -6.99 8.25
CA GLU A 38 -3.08 -7.67 7.53
C GLU A 38 -2.56 -6.81 6.37
N VAL A 39 -3.46 -6.34 5.51
CA VAL A 39 -3.09 -5.54 4.34
C VAL A 39 -2.51 -4.18 4.72
N LEU A 40 -3.07 -3.53 5.76
CA LEU A 40 -2.56 -2.26 6.27
C LEU A 40 -1.14 -2.41 6.81
N ASN A 41 -0.85 -3.47 7.57
CA ASN A 41 0.49 -3.67 8.12
C ASN A 41 1.54 -3.78 7.02
N GLU A 42 1.27 -4.56 5.96
CA GLU A 42 2.19 -4.68 4.83
C GLU A 42 2.43 -3.34 4.12
N VAL A 43 1.36 -2.58 3.86
CA VAL A 43 1.47 -1.24 3.25
C VAL A 43 2.29 -0.30 4.13
N ILE A 44 2.06 -0.29 5.44
CA ILE A 44 2.79 0.59 6.37
C ILE A 44 4.26 0.20 6.45
N LEU A 45 4.59 -1.09 6.48
CA LEU A 45 5.97 -1.57 6.48
C LEU A 45 6.71 -1.09 5.22
N GLU A 46 6.11 -1.23 4.04
CA GLU A 46 6.72 -0.76 2.80
C GLU A 46 6.95 0.76 2.80
N LEU A 47 5.96 1.54 3.25
CA LEU A 47 6.11 2.98 3.33
C LEU A 47 7.20 3.39 4.32
N GLN A 48 7.35 2.66 5.41
CA GLN A 48 8.45 2.88 6.35
C GLN A 48 9.80 2.56 5.71
N GLU A 49 9.92 1.45 4.97
CA GLU A 49 11.16 1.11 4.27
C GLU A 49 11.53 2.14 3.19
N GLU A 50 10.53 2.70 2.49
CA GLU A 50 10.77 3.64 1.40
C GLU A 50 11.02 5.08 1.87
N PHE A 51 10.36 5.52 2.93
CA PHE A 51 10.38 6.93 3.37
C PHE A 51 11.07 7.16 4.72
N SER A 52 11.52 6.11 5.43
CA SER A 52 12.36 6.28 6.61
C SER A 52 13.82 6.52 6.20
N PRO A 53 14.51 7.52 6.80
CA PRO A 53 15.93 7.77 6.57
C PRO A 53 16.85 6.68 7.15
#